data_AF-A0A520MRE0-F1
#
_entry.id   AF-A0A520MRE0-F1
#
_cell.length_a   1.000
_cell.length_b   1.000
_cell.length_c   1.000
_cell.angle_alpha   90.00
_cell.angle_beta   90.00
_cell.angle_gamma   90.00
#
_symmetry.space_group_name_H-M   'P 1'
#
loop_
_entity.id
_entity.type
_entity.pdbx_description
1 polymer ?
#
loop_
_entity_poly.entity_id
_entity_poly.type
_entity_poly.pdbx_seq_one_letter_code
_entity_poly.pdbx_strand_id
1 'polypeptide(L)' 'MGLSIVLLAAGEGKRMKTEKPKPLVHLADHPLIQY' A
#
# COMPACT_ATOMS: atom_id res chain seq x y z
N MET A 1 -27.88 1.81 -5.66
CA MET A 1 -26.98 0.67 -5.35
C MET A 1 -25.56 1.22 -5.30
N GLY A 2 -24.88 1.12 -4.16
CA GLY A 2 -23.54 1.68 -3.95
C GLY A 2 -22.45 0.67 -4.36
N LEU A 3 -21.38 1.18 -4.97
CA LEU A 3 -20.18 0.40 -5.24
C LEU A 3 -19.35 0.29 -3.96
N SER A 4 -18.95 -0.93 -3.61
CA SER A 4 -17.99 -1.18 -2.53
C SER A 4 -16.70 -1.70 -3.13
N ILE A 5 -15.57 -1.17 -2.67
CA ILE A 5 -14.23 -1.58 -3.10
C ILE A 5 -13.50 -2.19 -1.91
N VAL A 6 -12.81 -3.32 -2.15
CA VAL A 6 -11.96 -3.97 -1.15
C VAL A 6 -10.50 -3.84 -1.59
N LEU A 7 -9.70 -3.17 -0.78
CA LEU A 7 -8.25 -2.99 -0.98
C LEU A 7 -7.48 -3.97 -0.10
N LEU A 8 -6.70 -4.86 -0.71
CA LEU A 8 -5.86 -5.82 0.00
C LEU A 8 -4.50 -5.20 0.33
N ALA A 9 -4.30 -4.83 1.60
CA ALA A 9 -3.10 -4.11 2.08
C ALA A 9 -2.19 -4.94 3.02
N ALA A 10 -2.34 -6.27 3.07
CA ALA A 10 -1.66 -7.12 4.06
C ALA A 10 -0.22 -7.58 3.70
N GLY A 11 0.34 -7.14 2.57
CA GLY A 11 1.64 -7.62 2.09
C GLY A 11 2.86 -7.01 2.80
N GLU A 12 3.71 -7.86 3.39
CA GLU A 12 4.89 -7.42 4.17
C GLU A 12 5.95 -6.67 3.36
N GLY A 13 6.12 -6.96 2.06
CA GLY A 13 7.05 -6.16 1.25
C GLY A 13 8.49 -6.63 1.19
N LYS A 14 8.78 -7.89 1.53
CA LYS A 14 10.16 -8.45 1.49
C LYS A 14 10.95 -8.16 0.21
N ARG A 15 10.29 -8.16 -0.97
CA ARG A 15 10.94 -7.83 -2.27
C ARG A 15 11.32 -6.34 -2.43
N MET A 16 10.68 -5.46 -1.66
CA MET A 16 10.87 -4.01 -1.71
C MET A 16 12.09 -3.53 -0.89
N LYS A 17 12.79 -4.45 -0.19
CA LYS A 17 13.99 -4.16 0.62
C LYS A 17 13.78 -3.00 1.60
N THR A 18 12.63 -3.00 2.26
CA THR A 18 12.25 -1.99 3.24
C THR A 18 11.68 -2.68 4.47
N GLU A 19 11.91 -2.07 5.64
CA GLU A 19 11.31 -2.48 6.91
C GLU A 19 9.85 -2.01 7.02
N LYS A 20 9.39 -1.14 6.10
CA LYS A 20 8.01 -0.66 6.06
C LYS A 20 7.13 -1.65 5.27
N PRO A 21 5.88 -1.91 5.71
CA PRO A 21 4.89 -2.65 4.92
C PRO A 21 4.71 -2.04 3.53
N LYS A 22 4.42 -2.85 2.50
CA LYS A 22 4.29 -2.37 1.10
C LYS A 22 3.39 -1.15 0.95
N PRO A 23 2.18 -1.09 1.55
CA PRO A 23 1.27 0.03 1.34
C PRO A 23 1.81 1.36 1.89
N LEU A 24 2.79 1.31 2.80
CA LEU A 24 3.39 2.47 3.46
C LEU A 24 4.72 2.92 2.81
N VAL A 25 5.20 2.19 1.81
CA VAL A 25 6.29 2.67 0.96
C VAL A 25 5.82 3.92 0.21
N HIS A 26 6.68 4.93 0.11
CA HIS A 26 6.31 6.22 -0.49
C HIS A 26 6.54 6.19 -2.00
N LEU A 27 5.59 6.78 -2.73
CA LEU A 27 5.71 7.17 -4.12
C LEU A 27 5.59 8.70 -4.17
N ALA A 28 6.66 9.37 -4.59
CA ALA A 28 6.84 10.82 -4.36
C ALA A 28 6.62 11.15 -2.86
N ASP A 29 5.73 12.08 -2.54
CA ASP A 29 5.52 12.58 -1.18
C ASP A 29 4.41 11.84 -0.40
N HIS A 30 3.82 10.80 -1.00
CA HIS A 30 2.67 10.08 -0.42
C HIS A 30 2.92 8.56 -0.32
N PRO A 31 2.46 7.89 0.75
CA PRO A 31 2.36 6.43 0.80
C PRO A 31 1.54 5.86 -0.36
N LEU A 32 1.96 4.69 -0.88
CA LEU A 32 1.30 4.02 -2.01
C LEU A 32 -0.21 3.84 -1.84
N ILE A 33 -0.69 3.59 -0.61
CA ILE A 33 -2.12 3.38 -0.33
C ILE A 33 -2.98 4.64 -0.49
N GLN A 34 -2.37 5.83 -0.60
CA GLN A 34 -3.09 7.09 -0.77
C GLN A 34 -3.36 7.46 -2.23
N TYR A 35 -2.70 6.79 -3.17
CA TYR A 35 -2.99 6.87 -4.60
C TYR A 35 -4.06 5.85 -4.98
#